data_AF-A0A453JZ87-F1
#
_entry.id   AF-A0A453JZ87-F1
#
_cell.length_a   1.000
_cell.length_b   1.000
_cell.length_c   1.000
_cell.angle_alpha   90.00
_cell.angle_beta   90.00
_cell.angle_gamma   90.00
#
_symmetry.space_group_name_H-M   'P 1'
#
loop_
_entity.id
_entity.type
_entity.pdbx_description
1 polymer ?
#
loop_
_entity_poly.entity_id
_entity_poly.type
_entity_poly.pdbx_seq_one_letter_code
_entity_poly.pdbx_strand_id
1 'polypeptide(L)'
;FSLTICYIYAALSQSCSPSNMEINANVRYGNPPHVDERHRHRYEVNPSFVPMLENAGLQFVGCDESGNRMEIVELQDHPFYIGVQFHPEFKSRPRKPSPPFTGLILAATERMRTLTNVSNGDAGASE
;
A
#
# COMPACT_ATOMS: atom_id res chain seq x y z
N PHE A 1 5.76 -11.21 -24.36
CA PHE A 1 4.95 -10.83 -23.19
C PHE A 1 5.80 -11.01 -21.94
N SER A 2 6.57 -9.99 -21.54
CA SER A 2 7.40 -10.07 -20.34
C SER A 2 6.55 -9.69 -19.13
N LEU A 3 6.38 -10.61 -18.19
CA LEU A 3 5.91 -10.28 -16.84
C LEU A 3 7.09 -9.62 -16.13
N THR A 4 7.18 -8.30 -16.19
CA THR A 4 8.19 -7.58 -15.42
C THR A 4 7.78 -7.64 -13.95
N ILE A 5 8.62 -8.27 -13.13
CA ILE A 5 8.58 -8.10 -11.68
C ILE A 5 9.11 -6.69 -11.43
N CYS A 6 8.29 -5.83 -10.83
CA CYS A 6 8.73 -4.52 -10.37
C CYS A 6 8.78 -4.53 -8.85
N TYR A 7 9.84 -3.93 -8.33
CA TYR A 7 10.03 -3.73 -6.90
C TYR A 7 9.28 -2.47 -6.52
N ILE A 8 8.24 -2.65 -5.72
CA ILE A 8 7.51 -1.53 -5.13
C ILE A 8 8.30 -1.12 -3.91
N TYR A 9 8.98 0.02 -3.99
CA TYR A 9 9.59 0.59 -2.81
C TYR A 9 8.47 1.30 -2.06
N ALA A 10 8.12 0.73 -0.90
CA ALA A 10 7.35 1.42 0.13
C ALA A 10 8.28 2.49 0.71
N ALA A 11 8.43 3.57 -0.04
CA ALA A 11 9.50 4.52 0.21
C ALA A 11 9.18 5.31 1.48
N LEU A 12 9.92 5.00 2.54
CA LEU A 12 10.38 5.98 3.53
C LEU A 12 11.30 7.05 2.88
N SER A 13 11.27 7.24 1.55
CA SER A 13 11.98 8.35 0.91
C SER A 13 11.12 9.60 1.02
N GLN A 14 11.72 10.65 1.57
CA GLN A 14 11.12 11.95 1.82
C GLN A 14 10.65 12.69 0.53
N SER A 15 10.68 12.03 -0.62
CA SER A 15 10.22 12.57 -1.91
C SER A 15 8.78 12.20 -2.27
N CYS A 16 8.14 11.26 -1.55
CA CYS A 16 6.80 10.74 -1.93
C CYS A 16 5.69 10.94 -0.86
N SER A 17 5.96 11.48 0.34
CA SER A 17 4.87 11.93 1.23
C SER A 17 5.40 12.84 2.36
N PRO A 18 4.62 13.86 2.80
CA PRO A 18 4.97 14.67 3.95
C PRO A 18 4.58 13.97 5.27
N SER A 19 5.55 13.90 6.20
CA SER A 19 5.42 13.86 7.66
C SER A 19 4.29 13.01 8.30
N ASN A 20 4.68 11.91 8.95
CA ASN A 20 3.99 11.30 10.12
C ASN A 20 2.55 10.75 9.94
N MET A 21 2.12 10.35 8.74
CA MET A 21 0.86 9.62 8.57
C MET A 21 1.09 8.10 8.57
N GLU A 22 0.29 7.35 9.34
CA GLU A 22 0.28 5.88 9.27
C GLU A 22 -0.26 5.45 7.90
N ILE A 23 0.63 5.03 7.00
CA ILE A 23 0.27 4.52 5.68
C ILE A 23 -0.39 3.16 5.84
N ASN A 24 -1.66 3.07 5.44
CA ASN A 24 -2.51 1.91 5.66
C ASN A 24 -2.01 0.67 4.89
N ALA A 25 -1.47 0.85 3.70
CA ALA A 25 -0.91 -0.19 2.87
C ALA A 25 0.35 -0.77 3.55
N ASN A 26 1.29 0.07 3.97
CA ASN A 26 2.57 -0.36 4.53
C ASN A 26 2.40 -1.25 5.77
N VAL A 27 1.54 -0.80 6.70
CA VAL A 27 1.18 -1.57 7.91
C VAL A 27 0.62 -2.95 7.56
N ARG A 28 -0.23 -3.04 6.53
CA ARG A 28 -0.87 -4.30 6.11
C ARG A 28 0.08 -5.26 5.42
N TYR A 29 1.12 -4.76 4.76
CA TYR A 29 2.20 -5.58 4.20
C TYR A 29 3.22 -6.03 5.28
N GLY A 30 3.12 -5.52 6.51
CA GLY A 30 4.01 -5.86 7.62
C GLY A 30 5.26 -4.98 7.69
N ASN A 31 5.19 -3.75 7.20
CA ASN A 31 6.30 -2.78 7.17
C ASN A 31 7.60 -3.25 6.47
N PRO A 32 7.56 -3.95 5.32
CA PRO A 32 8.78 -4.26 4.59
C PRO A 32 9.33 -3.01 3.88
N PRO A 33 10.66 -2.91 3.68
CA PRO A 33 11.25 -1.77 2.95
C PRO A 33 10.89 -1.76 1.45
N HIS A 34 10.52 -2.91 0.89
CA HIS A 34 10.03 -3.07 -0.48
C HIS A 34 9.10 -4.28 -0.56
N VAL A 35 8.24 -4.30 -1.59
CA VAL A 35 7.34 -5.40 -1.90
C VAL A 35 7.47 -5.75 -3.37
N ASP A 36 7.59 -7.03 -3.70
CA ASP A 36 7.59 -7.46 -5.09
C ASP A 36 6.16 -7.74 -5.54
N GLU A 37 5.68 -7.13 -6.62
CA GLU A 37 4.37 -7.44 -7.18
C GLU A 37 4.42 -7.60 -8.70
N ARG A 38 3.32 -8.10 -9.27
CA ARG A 38 3.22 -8.37 -10.71
C ARG A 38 2.42 -7.28 -11.40
N HIS A 39 3.01 -6.67 -12.42
CA HIS A 39 2.37 -5.63 -13.21
C HIS A 39 1.97 -6.16 -14.57
N ARG A 40 0.83 -5.70 -15.07
CA ARG A 40 0.37 -5.99 -16.42
C ARG A 40 -0.51 -4.84 -16.90
N HIS A 41 0.13 -3.71 -17.16
CA HIS A 41 -0.49 -2.49 -17.66
C HIS A 41 0.48 -1.79 -18.64
N ARG A 42 0.05 -0.68 -19.25
CA ARG A 42 0.84 0.07 -20.24
C ARG A 42 0.94 1.57 -19.92
N TYR A 43 0.12 2.05 -19.01
CA TYR A 43 -0.07 3.47 -18.76
C TYR A 43 0.35 3.78 -17.33
N GLU A 44 1.05 4.90 -17.20
CA GLU A 44 1.58 5.44 -15.96
C GLU A 44 0.95 6.80 -15.71
N VAL A 45 0.91 7.22 -14.45
CA VAL A 45 0.58 8.61 -14.11
C VAL A 45 1.69 9.52 -14.62
N ASN A 46 1.34 10.63 -15.26
CA ASN A 46 2.33 11.63 -15.65
C ASN A 46 2.81 12.38 -14.38
N PRO A 47 4.13 12.36 -14.07
CA PRO A 47 4.69 12.99 -12.87
C PRO A 47 4.31 14.47 -12.69
N SER A 48 4.06 15.18 -13.79
CA SER A 48 3.68 16.60 -13.77
C SER A 48 2.34 16.86 -13.05
N PHE A 49 1.46 15.85 -12.96
CA PHE A 49 0.17 15.96 -12.28
C PHE A 49 0.20 15.47 -10.83
N VAL A 50 1.28 14.83 -10.39
CA VAL A 50 1.38 14.26 -9.02
C VAL A 50 1.15 15.33 -7.94
N PRO A 51 1.81 16.51 -7.97
CA PRO A 51 1.59 17.53 -6.94
C PRO A 51 0.14 18.05 -6.90
N MET A 52 -0.53 18.10 -8.05
CA MET A 52 -1.92 18.52 -8.13
C MET A 52 -2.86 17.51 -7.46
N LEU A 53 -2.59 16.21 -7.64
CA LEU A 53 -3.38 15.14 -7.04
C LEU A 53 -3.13 15.03 -5.53
N GLU A 54 -1.88 15.18 -5.09
CA GLU A 54 -1.52 15.21 -3.67
C GLU A 54 -2.16 16.39 -2.94
N ASN A 55 -2.15 17.58 -3.55
CA ASN A 55 -2.84 18.76 -3.01
C ASN A 55 -4.37 18.58 -2.93
N ALA A 56 -4.94 17.69 -3.72
CA ALA A 56 -6.36 17.32 -3.65
C ALA A 56 -6.65 16.21 -2.62
N GLY A 57 -5.63 15.72 -1.89
CA GLY A 57 -5.74 14.71 -0.84
C GLY A 57 -5.40 13.28 -1.27
N LEU A 58 -5.07 13.04 -2.54
CA LEU A 58 -4.66 11.72 -3.03
C LEU A 58 -3.15 11.55 -2.86
N GLN A 59 -2.74 10.82 -1.83
CA GLN A 59 -1.34 10.58 -1.52
C GLN A 59 -0.78 9.39 -2.27
N PHE A 60 0.42 9.54 -2.83
CA PHE A 60 1.17 8.43 -3.40
C PHE A 60 2.06 7.82 -2.33
N VAL A 61 1.84 6.55 -1.97
CA VAL A 61 2.52 5.91 -0.83
C VAL A 61 3.47 4.79 -1.24
N GLY A 62 3.51 4.48 -2.54
CA GLY A 62 4.40 3.48 -3.12
C GLY A 62 4.83 3.90 -4.51
N CYS A 63 6.13 3.80 -4.76
CA CYS A 63 6.74 4.16 -6.04
C CYS A 63 7.73 3.08 -6.50
N ASP A 64 8.11 3.15 -7.77
CA ASP A 64 9.18 2.31 -8.31
C ASP A 64 10.56 2.65 -7.72
N GLU A 65 11.56 1.83 -8.02
CA GLU A 65 12.97 2.04 -7.64
C GLU A 65 13.53 3.42 -8.02
N SER A 66 13.01 4.00 -9.11
CA SER A 66 13.44 5.29 -9.61
C SER A 66 12.71 6.47 -8.95
N GLY A 67 11.64 6.21 -8.19
CA GLY A 67 10.77 7.23 -7.60
C GLY A 67 9.94 8.02 -8.63
N ASN A 68 9.91 7.57 -9.88
CA ASN A 68 9.28 8.30 -10.99
C ASN A 68 7.89 7.74 -11.33
N ARG A 69 7.64 6.47 -11.02
CA ARG A 69 6.35 5.83 -11.25
C ARG A 69 5.65 5.66 -9.92
N MET A 70 4.43 6.17 -9.88
CA MET A 70 3.60 6.04 -8.70
C MET A 70 2.71 4.82 -8.84
N GLU A 71 2.79 3.92 -7.87
CA GLU A 71 2.20 2.58 -7.97
C GLU A 71 1.08 2.34 -6.97
N ILE A 72 1.14 3.01 -5.81
CA ILE A 72 0.13 2.89 -4.74
C ILE A 72 -0.35 4.27 -4.35
N VAL A 73 -1.68 4.43 -4.27
CA VAL A 73 -2.33 5.64 -3.77
C VAL A 73 -3.22 5.35 -2.57
N GLU A 74 -3.31 6.32 -1.69
CA GLU A 74 -4.27 6.39 -0.59
C GLU A 74 -4.99 7.74 -0.60
N LEU A 75 -6.27 7.76 -0.25
CA LEU A 75 -7.01 9.01 -0.07
C LEU A 75 -7.10 9.35 1.41
N GLN A 76 -6.68 10.58 1.76
CA GLN A 76 -6.89 11.10 3.11
C GLN A 76 -8.39 11.17 3.43
N ASP A 77 -8.71 11.01 4.72
CA ASP A 77 -10.08 11.13 5.25
C ASP A 77 -11.11 10.10 4.72
N HIS A 78 -10.66 9.00 4.11
CA HIS A 78 -11.52 7.87 3.74
C HIS A 78 -11.19 6.61 4.57
N PRO A 79 -12.19 5.87 5.12
CA PRO A 79 -11.93 4.73 6.00
C PRO A 79 -11.11 3.62 5.34
N PHE A 80 -11.27 3.42 4.03
CA PHE A 80 -10.43 2.53 3.23
C PHE A 80 -10.45 2.95 1.78
N TYR A 81 -9.39 3.61 1.32
CA TYR A 81 -9.20 3.95 -0.09
C TYR A 81 -7.76 3.61 -0.46
N ILE A 82 -7.58 2.49 -1.16
CA ILE A 82 -6.27 2.05 -1.64
C ILE A 82 -6.41 1.77 -3.13
N GLY A 83 -5.61 2.45 -3.94
CA GLY A 83 -5.44 2.15 -5.36
C GLY A 83 -4.07 1.53 -5.59
N VAL A 84 -4.01 0.44 -6.32
CA VAL A 84 -2.76 -0.23 -6.70
C VAL A 84 -2.71 -0.41 -8.20
N GLN A 85 -1.52 -0.27 -8.77
CA GLN A 85 -1.29 -0.45 -10.20
C GLN A 85 -0.98 -1.91 -10.56
N PHE A 86 -0.39 -2.65 -9.62
CA PHE A 86 -0.10 -4.08 -9.76
C PHE A 86 -1.36 -4.94 -9.58
N HIS A 87 -1.20 -6.24 -9.83
CA HIS A 87 -2.24 -7.27 -9.74
C HIS A 87 -2.08 -8.10 -8.46
N PRO A 88 -2.65 -7.66 -7.31
CA PRO A 88 -2.51 -8.35 -6.02
C PRO A 88 -3.07 -9.79 -6.05
N GLU A 89 -3.97 -10.11 -6.98
CA GLU A 89 -4.55 -11.44 -7.15
C GLU A 89 -3.52 -12.51 -7.49
N PHE A 90 -2.42 -12.18 -8.17
CA PHE A 90 -1.44 -13.18 -8.58
C PHE A 90 -0.59 -13.71 -7.43
N LYS A 91 -0.37 -12.90 -6.38
CA LYS A 91 0.38 -13.31 -5.18
C LYS A 91 -0.50 -13.78 -4.02
N SER A 92 -1.83 -13.64 -4.14
CA SER A 92 -2.78 -14.12 -3.14
C SER A 92 -2.77 -15.65 -3.02
N ARG A 93 -2.82 -16.19 -1.80
CA ARG A 93 -2.90 -17.63 -1.51
C ARG A 93 -3.94 -17.90 -0.42
N PRO A 94 -4.57 -19.10 -0.36
CA PRO A 94 -5.60 -19.40 0.65
C PRO A 94 -5.15 -19.17 2.11
N ARG A 95 -3.90 -19.50 2.45
CA ARG A 95 -3.33 -19.27 3.79
C ARG A 95 -2.60 -17.93 3.96
N LYS A 96 -2.48 -17.15 2.88
CA LYS A 96 -1.81 -15.85 2.85
C LYS A 96 -2.51 -14.96 1.82
N PRO A 97 -3.71 -14.43 2.15
CA PRO A 97 -4.41 -13.53 1.25
C PRO A 97 -3.61 -12.24 1.05
N SER A 98 -3.74 -11.63 -0.13
CA SER A 98 -3.04 -10.37 -0.40
C SER A 98 -3.58 -9.23 0.46
N PRO A 99 -2.70 -8.38 1.03
CA PRO A 99 -3.10 -7.34 1.98
C PRO A 99 -4.21 -6.37 1.52
N PRO A 100 -4.28 -5.94 0.23
CA PRO A 100 -5.37 -5.07 -0.24
C PRO A 100 -6.75 -5.72 -0.09
N PHE A 101 -6.88 -7.02 -0.34
CA PHE A 101 -8.16 -7.73 -0.23
C PHE A 101 -8.58 -7.92 1.22
N THR A 102 -7.64 -8.31 2.09
CA THR A 102 -7.92 -8.44 3.53
C THR A 102 -8.31 -7.07 4.10
N GLY A 103 -7.62 -6.01 3.71
CA GLY A 103 -7.95 -4.64 4.10
C GLY A 103 -9.37 -4.23 3.68
N LEU A 104 -9.78 -4.55 2.46
CA LEU A 104 -11.11 -4.24 1.94
C LEU A 104 -12.22 -4.95 2.73
N ILE A 105 -12.06 -6.25 3.00
CA ILE A 105 -13.06 -7.02 3.77
C ILE A 105 -13.14 -6.53 5.22
N LEU A 106 -12.01 -6.21 5.84
CA LEU A 106 -11.99 -5.65 7.18
C LEU A 106 -12.64 -4.27 7.26
N ALA A 107 -12.44 -3.44 6.24
CA ALA A 107 -13.12 -2.15 6.11
C ALA A 107 -14.63 -2.33 5.98
N ALA A 108 -15.07 -3.24 5.11
CA ALA A 108 -16.47 -3.52 4.86
C ALA A 108 -17.20 -4.13 6.06
N THR A 109 -16.49 -4.84 6.93
CA THR A 109 -17.05 -5.44 8.15
C THR A 109 -16.92 -4.54 9.39
N GLU A 110 -16.41 -3.32 9.24
CA GLU A 110 -16.09 -2.38 10.33
C GLU A 110 -15.12 -2.93 11.39
N ARG A 111 -14.44 -4.04 11.10
CA ARG A 111 -13.48 -4.70 12.00
C ARG A 111 -12.05 -4.15 11.86
N MET A 112 -11.88 -3.09 11.08
CA MET A 112 -10.57 -2.51 10.80
C MET A 112 -9.86 -2.06 12.09
N ARG A 113 -10.58 -1.47 13.05
CA ARG A 113 -10.00 -0.99 14.33
C ARG A 113 -9.56 -2.10 15.28
N THR A 114 -10.11 -3.30 15.14
CA THR A 114 -9.90 -4.38 16.10
C THR A 114 -8.52 -5.02 15.95
N LEU A 115 -7.95 -5.08 14.75
CA LEU A 115 -6.66 -5.75 14.51
C LEU A 115 -5.44 -4.87 14.82
N THR A 116 -5.54 -3.55 14.65
CA THR A 116 -4.45 -2.61 14.99
C THR A 116 -4.13 -2.62 16.49
N ASN A 117 -5.10 -3.01 17.33
CA ASN A 117 -4.92 -3.12 18.78
C ASN A 117 -4.31 -4.45 19.24
N VAL A 118 -4.40 -5.52 18.44
CA VAL A 118 -3.87 -6.85 18.83
C VAL A 118 -2.35 -6.91 18.70
N SER A 119 -1.76 -6.21 17.72
CA SER A 119 -0.30 -6.15 17.56
C SER A 119 0.44 -5.45 18.70
N ASN A 120 -0.25 -4.65 19.52
CA ASN A 120 0.33 -3.96 20.68
C ASN A 120 0.10 -4.70 22.01
N GLY A 121 -0.59 -5.85 22.01
CA GLY A 121 -1.06 -6.53 23.22
C GLY A 121 -0.38 -7.85 23.60
N ASP A 122 0.31 -8.52 22.67
CA ASP A 122 0.74 -9.93 22.87
C ASP A 122 2.27 -10.17 22.97
N ALA A 123 3.06 -9.14 23.27
CA ALA A 123 4.50 -9.30 23.56
C ALA A 123 4.79 -9.69 25.03
N GLY A 124 3.84 -10.31 25.73
CA GLY A 124 3.96 -10.60 27.16
C GLY A 124 3.05 -11.73 27.64
N ALA A 125 3.30 -12.96 27.20
CA ALA A 125 2.88 -14.14 27.92
C ALA A 125 3.92 -15.25 27.69
N SER A 126 4.86 -15.32 28.63
CA SER A 126 5.65 -16.52 28.89
C SER A 126 4.72 -17.61 29.45
N GLU A 127 4.76 -18.80 28.83
CA GLU A 127 4.85 -20.10 29.50
C GLU A 127 5.41 -21.14 28.52
#